data_AF-A0A0Q8XN12-F1
#
_entry.id   AF-A0A0Q8XN12-F1
#
_cell.length_a   1.000
_cell.length_b   1.000
_cell.length_c   1.000
_cell.angle_alpha   90.00
_cell.angle_beta   90.00
_cell.angle_gamma   90.00
#
_symmetry.space_group_name_H-M   'P 1'
#
loop_
_entity.id
_entity.type
_entity.pdbx_description
1 polymer ?
#
loop_
_entity_poly.entity_id
_entity_poly.type
_entity_poly.pdbx_seq_one_letter_code
_entity_poly.pdbx_strand_id
1 'polypeptide(L)'
;MNLRDVSHVPADTGQSFTVTLTLNVEDVRALWTAAAEKALQAPGMTLSDVLDTFGPREDASIADCIAMLTAPDAIAGCALDDFSVRTAPVAMVPGAVIQLPVDARPLALMPAVNG
;
A
#
# COMPACT_ATOMS: atom_id res chain seq x y z
N MET A 1 4.03 -53.40 22.03
CA MET A 1 5.24 -52.67 21.62
C MET A 1 4.81 -51.64 20.58
N ASN A 2 5.23 -50.39 20.76
CA ASN A 2 4.57 -49.16 20.30
C ASN A 2 4.35 -49.01 18.77
N LEU A 3 3.11 -48.71 18.40
CA LEU A 3 2.74 -48.03 17.16
C LEU A 3 3.25 -46.59 17.29
N ARG A 4 4.40 -46.28 16.67
CA ARG A 4 4.87 -44.89 16.61
C ARG A 4 4.01 -44.15 15.59
N ASP A 5 3.02 -43.48 16.15
CA ASP A 5 2.36 -42.29 15.66
C ASP A 5 3.35 -41.41 14.88
N VAL A 6 3.38 -41.61 13.56
CA VAL A 6 4.01 -40.67 12.62
C VAL A 6 2.93 -39.70 12.16
N SER A 7 2.39 -38.96 13.13
CA SER A 7 1.75 -37.69 12.84
C SER A 7 2.83 -36.77 12.32
N HIS A 8 3.09 -36.84 11.02
CA HIS A 8 3.86 -35.85 10.30
C HIS A 8 3.00 -34.58 10.25
N VAL A 9 2.98 -33.86 11.37
CA VAL A 9 2.51 -32.48 11.40
C VAL A 9 3.50 -31.72 10.52
N PRO A 10 3.11 -31.21 9.34
CA PRO A 10 4.02 -30.44 8.52
C PRO A 10 4.51 -29.27 9.38
N ALA A 11 5.82 -29.10 9.49
CA ALA A 11 6.46 -28.17 10.42
C ALA A 11 6.01 -26.71 10.26
N ASP A 12 5.37 -26.37 9.13
CA ASP A 12 4.79 -25.07 8.83
C ASP A 12 3.38 -24.84 9.40
N THR A 13 2.70 -25.87 9.93
CA THR A 13 1.39 -25.68 10.59
C THR A 13 1.56 -24.94 11.92
N GLY A 14 1.15 -23.67 11.92
CA GLY A 14 1.25 -22.76 13.07
C GLY A 14 2.23 -21.60 12.88
N GLN A 15 2.89 -21.49 11.73
CA GLN A 15 3.75 -20.35 11.42
C GLN A 15 2.93 -19.20 10.81
N SER A 16 3.08 -18.00 11.36
CA SER A 16 2.46 -16.78 10.84
C SER A 16 3.35 -16.15 9.76
N PHE A 17 2.77 -15.84 8.61
CA PHE A 17 3.42 -15.12 7.52
C PHE A 17 2.72 -13.76 7.34
N THR A 18 3.50 -12.68 7.27
CA THR A 18 2.97 -11.31 7.08
C THR A 18 3.31 -10.81 5.69
N VAL A 19 2.27 -10.42 4.93
CA VAL A 19 2.42 -9.80 3.61
C VAL A 19 2.07 -8.32 3.75
N THR A 20 3.01 -7.44 3.40
CA THR A 20 2.79 -5.98 3.40
C THR A 20 2.70 -5.46 1.97
N LEU A 21 1.59 -4.80 1.63
CA LEU A 21 1.35 -4.20 0.31
C LEU A 21 1.23 -2.68 0.45
N THR A 22 1.94 -1.93 -0.39
CA THR A 22 1.79 -0.47 -0.50
C THR A 22 1.17 -0.13 -1.84
N LEU A 23 0.06 0.62 -1.82
CA LEU A 23 -0.66 1.03 -3.02
C LEU A 23 -0.61 2.55 -3.13
N ASN A 24 -0.32 3.04 -4.33
CA ASN A 24 -0.44 4.45 -4.67
C ASN A 24 -1.72 4.66 -5.49
N VAL A 25 -2.58 5.56 -5.03
CA VAL A 25 -3.84 5.86 -5.73
C VAL A 25 -3.57 6.94 -6.77
N GLU A 26 -3.60 6.54 -8.04
CA GLU A 26 -3.40 7.45 -9.18
C GLU A 26 -4.73 8.06 -9.68
N ASP A 27 -5.82 7.28 -9.62
CA ASP A 27 -7.15 7.71 -10.04
C ASP A 27 -8.22 7.24 -9.05
N VAL A 28 -8.74 8.21 -8.29
CA VAL A 28 -9.79 8.01 -7.29
C VAL A 28 -11.11 7.55 -7.92
N ARG A 29 -11.46 8.07 -9.11
CA ARG A 29 -12.73 7.74 -9.77
C ARG A 29 -12.71 6.32 -10.31
N ALA A 30 -11.57 5.85 -10.81
CA ALA A 30 -11.40 4.47 -11.23
C ALA A 30 -11.43 3.52 -10.03
N LEU A 31 -10.75 3.88 -8.94
CA LEU A 31 -10.75 3.11 -7.69
C LEU A 31 -12.16 2.93 -7.13
N TRP A 32 -12.93 4.01 -7.03
CA TRP A 32 -14.31 3.96 -6.53
C TRP A 32 -15.20 3.07 -7.39
N THR A 33 -15.10 3.16 -8.72
CA THR A 33 -15.88 2.29 -9.62
C THR A 33 -15.53 0.83 -9.43
N ALA A 34 -14.25 0.48 -9.37
CA ALA A 34 -13.85 -0.91 -9.16
C ALA A 34 -14.35 -1.45 -7.80
N ALA A 35 -14.27 -0.64 -6.74
CA ALA A 35 -14.78 -1.01 -5.42
C ALA A 35 -16.30 -1.20 -5.41
N ALA A 36 -17.04 -0.28 -6.03
CA ALA A 36 -18.48 -0.34 -6.17
C ALA A 36 -18.92 -1.57 -6.99
N GLU A 37 -18.25 -1.86 -8.11
CA GLU A 37 -18.53 -3.05 -8.92
C GLU A 37 -18.34 -4.33 -8.11
N LYS A 38 -17.21 -4.45 -7.36
CA LYS A 38 -16.97 -5.60 -6.48
C LYS A 38 -18.04 -5.73 -5.40
N ALA A 39 -18.42 -4.63 -4.76
CA ALA A 39 -19.46 -4.63 -3.74
C ALA A 39 -20.82 -5.07 -4.31
N LEU A 40 -21.18 -4.61 -5.53
CA LEU A 40 -22.42 -5.00 -6.19
C LEU A 40 -22.45 -6.46 -6.68
N GLN A 41 -21.28 -7.10 -6.82
CA GLN A 41 -21.23 -8.55 -7.06
C GLN A 41 -21.59 -9.37 -5.80
N ALA A 42 -21.53 -8.75 -4.61
CA ALA A 42 -21.93 -9.43 -3.38
C ALA A 42 -23.46 -9.60 -3.32
N PRO A 43 -23.96 -10.80 -2.98
CA PRO A 43 -25.40 -11.05 -2.94
C PRO A 43 -26.07 -10.18 -1.86
N GLY A 44 -27.09 -9.43 -2.27
CA GLY A 44 -27.87 -8.58 -1.36
C GLY A 44 -27.31 -7.17 -1.16
N MET A 45 -26.18 -6.81 -1.76
CA MET A 45 -25.65 -5.44 -1.75
C MET A 45 -26.42 -4.57 -2.74
N THR A 46 -26.86 -3.38 -2.32
CA THR A 46 -27.48 -2.40 -3.21
C THR A 46 -26.56 -1.21 -3.47
N LEU A 47 -26.87 -0.41 -4.50
CA LEU A 47 -26.15 0.83 -4.76
C LEU A 47 -26.23 1.81 -3.58
N SER A 48 -27.33 1.80 -2.83
CA SER A 48 -27.45 2.63 -1.62
C SER A 48 -26.44 2.22 -0.56
N ASP A 49 -26.29 0.92 -0.29
CA ASP A 49 -25.30 0.42 0.67
C ASP A 49 -23.86 0.77 0.27
N VAL A 50 -23.59 0.72 -1.05
CA VAL A 50 -22.31 1.14 -1.63
C VAL A 50 -22.04 2.62 -1.40
N LEU A 51 -23.05 3.48 -1.57
CA LEU A 51 -22.93 4.92 -1.32
C LEU A 51 -22.81 5.24 0.18
N ASP A 52 -23.50 4.52 1.05
CA ASP A 52 -23.36 4.65 2.50
C ASP A 52 -21.96 4.21 2.98
N THR A 53 -21.36 3.20 2.34
CA THR A 53 -20.05 2.66 2.73
C THR A 53 -18.89 3.47 2.15
N PHE A 54 -18.91 3.77 0.85
CA PHE A 54 -17.80 4.45 0.17
C PHE A 54 -17.99 5.96 0.06
N GLY A 55 -19.18 6.49 0.36
CA GLY A 55 -19.52 7.87 0.08
C GLY A 55 -19.80 8.14 -1.41
N PRO A 56 -20.22 9.38 -1.74
CA PRO A 56 -20.43 9.79 -3.11
C PRO A 56 -19.10 9.83 -3.89
N ARG A 57 -19.16 9.67 -5.21
CA ARG A 57 -17.97 9.63 -6.07
C ARG A 57 -17.11 10.90 -6.01
N GLU A 58 -17.69 12.03 -5.60
CA GLU A 58 -16.98 13.30 -5.45
C GLU A 58 -16.25 13.43 -4.12
N ASP A 59 -16.66 12.67 -3.11
CA ASP A 59 -16.07 12.63 -1.77
C ASP A 59 -15.96 11.17 -1.30
N ALA A 60 -15.22 10.39 -2.09
CA ALA A 60 -15.08 8.96 -1.89
C ALA A 60 -14.11 8.64 -0.77
N SER A 61 -14.51 7.73 0.14
CA SER A 61 -13.61 7.17 1.14
C SER A 61 -12.64 6.19 0.47
N ILE A 62 -11.41 6.67 0.25
CA ILE A 62 -10.32 5.89 -0.35
C ILE A 62 -9.99 4.66 0.48
N ALA A 63 -10.02 4.79 1.82
CA ALA A 63 -9.71 3.70 2.73
C ALA A 63 -10.69 2.54 2.56
N ASP A 64 -12.00 2.84 2.50
CA ASP A 64 -13.04 1.82 2.32
C ASP A 64 -13.01 1.21 0.91
N CYS A 65 -12.71 2.02 -0.11
CA CYS A 65 -12.53 1.49 -1.48
C CYS A 65 -11.35 0.51 -1.55
N ILE A 66 -10.21 0.86 -0.95
CA ILE A 66 -9.05 -0.02 -0.90
C ILE A 66 -9.37 -1.26 -0.08
N ALA A 67 -10.03 -1.12 1.07
CA ALA A 67 -10.41 -2.25 1.91
C ALA A 67 -11.29 -3.24 1.14
N MET A 68 -12.31 -2.76 0.40
CA MET A 68 -13.16 -3.61 -0.42
C MET A 68 -12.38 -4.37 -1.50
N LEU A 69 -11.44 -3.69 -2.18
CA LEU A 69 -10.67 -4.28 -3.28
C LEU A 69 -9.57 -5.22 -2.82
N THR A 70 -8.97 -4.95 -1.67
CA THR A 70 -7.77 -5.65 -1.17
C THR A 70 -8.07 -6.64 -0.05
N ALA A 71 -9.29 -6.66 0.47
CA ALA A 71 -9.73 -7.70 1.39
C ALA A 71 -9.41 -9.07 0.79
N PRO A 72 -8.51 -9.85 1.42
CA PRO A 72 -8.12 -11.12 0.88
C PRO A 72 -9.29 -12.09 0.96
N ASP A 73 -9.58 -12.76 -0.14
CA ASP A 73 -10.44 -13.93 -0.13
C ASP A 73 -9.82 -15.02 0.77
N ALA A 74 -10.67 -15.91 1.29
CA ALA A 74 -10.21 -17.03 2.11
C ALA A 74 -9.18 -17.88 1.35
N ILE A 75 -7.93 -17.84 1.80
CA ILE A 75 -6.84 -18.64 1.21
C ILE A 75 -6.95 -20.05 1.78
N ALA A 76 -7.15 -21.04 0.92
CA ALA A 76 -7.26 -22.43 1.34
C ALA A 76 -6.02 -22.88 2.15
N GLY A 77 -6.25 -23.33 3.39
CA GLY A 77 -5.17 -23.74 4.30
C GLY A 77 -4.59 -22.62 5.17
N CYS A 78 -5.04 -21.37 5.00
CA CYS A 78 -4.68 -20.24 5.86
C CYS A 78 -5.91 -19.72 6.61
N ALA A 79 -5.72 -19.35 7.87
CA ALA A 79 -6.67 -18.50 8.58
C ALA A 79 -6.23 -17.04 8.43
N LEU A 80 -7.17 -16.15 8.10
CA LEU A 80 -6.92 -14.72 8.13
C LEU A 80 -6.97 -14.25 9.59
N ASP A 81 -5.83 -13.81 10.11
CA ASP A 81 -5.69 -13.39 11.51
C ASP A 81 -5.97 -11.89 11.70
N ASP A 82 -5.34 -11.04 10.86
CA ASP A 82 -5.56 -9.59 10.83
C ASP A 82 -5.59 -9.06 9.39
N PHE A 83 -6.45 -8.08 9.14
CA PHE A 83 -6.44 -7.28 7.92
C PHE A 83 -6.68 -5.81 8.31
N SER A 84 -5.72 -4.94 8.01
CA SER A 84 -5.83 -3.52 8.27
C SER A 84 -5.32 -2.67 7.11
N VAL A 85 -6.11 -1.65 6.75
CA VAL A 85 -5.73 -0.62 5.76
C VAL A 85 -5.32 0.62 6.52
N ARG A 86 -4.10 1.11 6.25
CA ARG A 86 -3.55 2.32 6.88
C ARG A 86 -3.06 3.28 5.81
N THR A 87 -3.36 4.56 5.99
CA THR A 87 -2.73 5.61 5.19
C THR A 87 -1.28 5.73 5.62
N ALA A 88 -0.36 5.37 4.72
CA ALA A 88 1.03 5.70 4.92
C ALA A 88 1.19 7.21 4.71
N PRO A 89 1.87 7.95 5.61
CA PRO A 89 2.28 9.31 5.28
C PRO A 89 3.13 9.23 4.02
N VAL A 90 2.80 10.03 3.00
CA VAL A 90 3.71 10.23 1.87
C VAL A 90 5.02 10.64 2.50
N ALA A 91 6.07 9.83 2.32
CA ALA A 91 7.40 10.22 2.72
C ALA A 91 7.75 11.43 1.87
N MET A 92 7.42 12.64 2.35
CA MET A 92 8.13 13.84 1.95
C MET A 92 9.58 13.54 2.32
N VAL A 93 10.39 13.17 1.33
CA VAL A 93 11.83 13.09 1.51
C VAL A 93 12.27 14.46 2.02
N PRO A 94 12.63 14.63 3.31
CA PRO A 94 13.15 15.90 3.79
C PRO A 94 14.61 15.90 3.33
N GLY A 95 14.85 16.25 2.07
CA GLY A 95 16.17 16.04 1.49
C GLY A 95 16.32 16.15 -0.01
N ALA A 96 15.28 16.47 -0.79
CA ALA A 96 15.48 17.01 -2.14
C ALA A 96 15.96 18.47 -2.04
N VAL A 97 17.12 18.65 -1.42
CA VAL A 97 17.88 19.89 -1.50
C VAL A 97 18.30 19.98 -2.97
N ILE A 98 17.66 20.87 -3.73
CA ILE A 98 18.17 21.30 -5.02
C ILE A 98 19.55 21.89 -4.72
N GLN A 99 20.61 21.11 -4.86
CA GLN A 99 21.96 21.63 -4.80
C GLN A 99 22.19 22.45 -6.07
N LEU A 100 21.96 23.75 -5.95
CA LEU A 100 22.41 24.71 -6.96
C LEU A 100 23.93 24.53 -7.09
N PRO A 101 24.47 24.26 -8.29
CA PRO A 101 25.91 24.16 -8.46
C PRO A 101 26.54 25.50 -8.09
N VAL A 102 27.26 25.53 -6.96
CA VAL A 102 28.09 26.67 -6.60
C VAL A 102 29.30 26.64 -7.53
N ASP A 103 29.20 27.36 -8.64
CA ASP A 103 30.35 27.67 -9.50
C ASP A 103 31.24 28.67 -8.75
N ALA A 104 32.01 28.15 -7.79
CA ALA A 104 33.04 28.88 -7.10
C ALA A 104 34.35 28.75 -7.90
N ARG A 105 34.55 29.64 -8.88
CA ARG A 105 35.91 30.05 -9.23
C ARG A 105 36.00 31.58 -9.32
N PRO A 106 36.49 32.26 -8.27
CA PRO A 106 37.00 33.61 -8.45
C PRO A 106 38.22 33.54 -9.37
N LEU A 107 38.24 34.38 -10.42
CA LEU A 107 39.42 34.64 -11.24
C LEU A 107 40.55 35.12 -10.31
N ALA A 108 41.44 34.21 -9.92
CA ALA A 108 42.66 34.54 -9.23
C ALA A 108 43.54 35.36 -10.18
N LEU A 109 43.77 36.61 -9.77
CA LEU A 109 44.77 37.55 -10.24
C LEU A 109 46.07 36.84 -10.68
N MET A 110 46.54 37.15 -11.89
CA MET A 110 47.87 36.75 -12.37
C MET A 110 48.97 37.45 -11.56
N PRO A 111 50.15 36.82 -11.38
CA PRO A 111 51.24 37.41 -10.61
C PRO A 111 52.00 38.48 -11.40
N ALA A 112 52.48 39.49 -10.69
CA ALA A 112 53.37 40.53 -11.20
C ALA A 112 54.68 39.93 -11.72
N VAL A 113 55.03 40.27 -12.97
CA VAL A 113 56.37 40.03 -13.52
C VAL A 113 57.19 41.28 -13.23
N ASN A 114 58.27 41.14 -12.45
CA ASN A 114 59.33 42.13 -12.36
C ASN A 114 60.43 41.74 -13.35
N GLY A 115 60.80 42.67 -14.21
CA GLY A 115 61.90 42.61 -15.17
C GLY A 115 62.07 43.95 -15.84
#